data_AF-A0AB37KCM6-F1
#
_entry.id   AF-A0AB37KCM6-F1
#
_cell.length_a   1.000
_cell.length_b   1.000
_cell.length_c   1.000
_cell.angle_alpha   90.00
_cell.angle_beta   90.00
_cell.angle_gamma   90.00
#
_symmetry.space_group_name_H-M   'P 1'
#
loop_
_entity.id
_entity.type
_entity.pdbx_description
1 polymer ?
#
loop_
_entity_poly.entity_id
_entity_poly.type
_entity_poly.pdbx_seq_one_letter_code
_entity_poly.pdbx_strand_id
1 'polypeptide(L)'
;MNLNLSFHRSGAILPPNLLPERIRIGAILTHRHTHQKVVVSCIQEHHLLLVDADGRISKIRTQKAVNRYCRSVNDVHSHKNASIALNMAIRALDNDKRIFTRLGLHMSQKVYLDKIYSAIKH
;
A
#
# COMPACT_ATOMS: atom_id res chain seq x y z
N MET A 1 17.82 -34.56 2.06
CA MET A 1 16.79 -33.90 2.88
C MET A 1 16.68 -32.45 2.44
N ASN A 2 15.61 -32.05 1.76
CA ASN A 2 15.31 -30.65 1.44
C ASN A 2 13.81 -30.42 1.66
N LEU A 3 13.45 -30.12 2.91
CA LEU A 3 12.11 -29.76 3.33
C LEU A 3 12.15 -28.31 3.80
N ASN A 4 12.09 -27.34 2.89
CA ASN A 4 11.97 -25.93 3.28
C ASN A 4 11.32 -25.02 2.23
N LEU A 5 10.39 -25.55 1.42
CA LEU A 5 9.75 -24.76 0.36
C LEU A 5 8.21 -24.65 0.43
N SER A 6 7.55 -25.07 1.52
CA SER A 6 6.07 -25.02 1.54
C SER A 6 5.40 -25.01 2.93
N PHE A 7 5.81 -24.14 3.85
CA PHE A 7 5.18 -24.03 5.18
C PHE A 7 4.53 -22.67 5.51
N HIS A 8 4.10 -21.91 4.52
CA HIS A 8 3.07 -20.88 4.76
C HIS A 8 1.75 -21.32 4.14
N ARG A 9 1.24 -22.46 4.65
CA ARG A 9 -0.18 -22.81 4.52
C ARG A 9 -0.98 -21.79 5.35
N SER A 10 -1.77 -21.01 4.63
CA SER A 10 -3.07 -20.44 5.00
C SER A 10 -3.57 -20.79 6.41
N GLY A 11 -3.56 -19.83 7.33
CA GLY A 11 -4.20 -19.97 8.65
C GLY A 11 -3.65 -19.08 9.76
N ALA A 12 -2.36 -18.74 9.72
CA ALA A 12 -1.75 -17.87 10.72
C ALA A 12 -2.11 -16.40 10.48
N ILE A 13 -2.92 -15.83 11.36
CA ILE A 13 -3.23 -14.40 11.37
C ILE A 13 -2.01 -13.67 11.93
N LEU A 14 -1.42 -12.78 11.12
CA LEU A 14 -0.29 -11.97 11.57
C LEU A 14 -0.70 -11.03 12.73
N PRO A 15 0.18 -10.77 13.71
CA PRO A 15 -0.14 -9.90 14.82
C PRO A 15 -0.35 -8.44 14.35
N PRO A 16 -1.28 -7.68 14.96
CA PRO A 16 -1.42 -6.26 14.68
C PRO A 16 -0.22 -5.52 15.28
N ASN A 17 0.62 -4.94 14.44
CA ASN A 17 1.80 -4.17 14.86
C ASN A 17 1.93 -2.83 14.10
N LEU A 18 0.87 -2.44 13.40
CA LEU A 18 0.80 -1.18 12.66
C LEU A 18 0.26 -0.09 13.57
N LEU A 19 0.93 1.06 13.61
CA LEU A 19 0.44 2.26 14.30
C LEU A 19 0.22 3.36 13.26
N PRO A 20 -0.88 4.15 13.35
CA PRO A 20 -1.18 5.19 12.37
C PRO A 20 -0.01 6.13 12.10
N GLU A 21 0.71 6.55 13.15
CA GLU A 21 1.80 7.54 13.10
C GLU A 21 3.06 6.96 12.42
N ARG A 22 3.13 5.63 12.30
CA ARG A 22 4.26 4.91 11.67
C ARG A 22 4.02 4.59 10.20
N ILE A 23 2.85 4.94 9.66
CA ILE A 23 2.52 4.73 8.25
C ILE A 23 3.17 5.85 7.43
N ARG A 24 3.93 5.45 6.40
CA ARG A 24 4.63 6.37 5.49
C ARG A 24 4.33 6.00 4.04
N ILE A 25 4.38 6.96 3.13
CA ILE A 25 4.34 6.69 1.68
C ILE A 25 5.51 5.78 1.33
N GLY A 26 5.29 4.75 0.51
CA GLY A 26 6.27 3.71 0.19
C GLY A 26 6.42 2.62 1.26
N ALA A 27 5.68 2.68 2.37
CA ALA A 27 5.64 1.57 3.31
C ALA A 27 4.93 0.36 2.68
N ILE A 28 5.52 -0.81 2.82
CA ILE A 28 4.86 -2.07 2.48
C ILE A 28 4.02 -2.50 3.69
N LEU A 29 2.74 -2.76 3.43
CA LEU A 29 1.81 -3.32 4.39
C LEU A 29 1.45 -4.74 3.94
N THR A 30 1.45 -5.67 4.88
CA THR A 30 1.04 -7.06 4.63
C THR A 30 -0.32 -7.29 5.26
N HIS A 31 -1.29 -7.78 4.47
CA HIS A 31 -2.63 -8.07 4.96
C HIS A 31 -2.57 -9.26 5.94
N ARG A 32 -3.13 -9.11 7.13
CA ARG A 32 -2.94 -10.08 8.23
C ARG A 32 -3.47 -11.48 7.94
N HIS A 33 -4.53 -11.58 7.13
CA HIS A 33 -5.21 -12.84 6.81
C HIS A 33 -4.72 -13.46 5.49
N THR A 34 -4.76 -12.68 4.39
CA THR A 34 -4.38 -13.14 3.05
C THR A 34 -2.89 -13.07 2.76
N HIS A 35 -2.11 -12.39 3.61
CA HIS A 35 -0.67 -12.12 3.44
C HIS A 35 -0.33 -11.35 2.17
N GLN A 36 -1.34 -10.77 1.51
CA GLN A 36 -1.15 -9.92 0.34
C GLN A 36 -0.41 -8.64 0.74
N LYS A 37 0.58 -8.27 -0.07
CA LYS A 37 1.37 -7.05 0.12
C LYS A 37 0.80 -5.91 -0.71
N VAL A 38 0.79 -4.74 -0.09
CA VAL A 38 0.38 -3.47 -0.72
C VAL A 38 1.35 -2.38 -0.32
N VAL A 39 1.55 -1.40 -1.19
CA VAL A 39 2.38 -0.23 -0.92
C VAL A 39 1.48 0.96 -0.64
N VAL A 40 1.78 1.70 0.42
CA VAL A 40 1.10 2.98 0.71
C VAL A 40 1.53 4.00 -0.33
N SER A 41 0.61 4.43 -1.18
CA SER A 41 0.90 5.41 -2.23
C SER A 41 0.57 6.84 -1.80
N CYS A 42 -0.45 7.05 -0.97
CA CYS A 42 -0.78 8.38 -0.46
C CYS A 42 -1.40 8.28 0.93
N ILE A 43 -1.13 9.30 1.76
CA ILE A 43 -1.74 9.49 3.06
C ILE A 43 -2.63 10.73 3.00
N GLN A 44 -3.87 10.59 3.43
CA GLN A 44 -4.83 11.66 3.67
C GLN A 44 -5.22 11.64 5.15
N GLU A 45 -5.89 12.69 5.61
CA GLU A 45 -6.25 12.89 7.02
C GLU A 45 -6.87 11.66 7.70
N HIS A 46 -7.76 10.95 7.00
CA HIS A 46 -8.45 9.75 7.53
C HIS A 46 -8.34 8.51 6.64
N HIS A 47 -7.64 8.62 5.50
CA HIS A 47 -7.62 7.58 4.49
C HIS A 47 -6.21 7.36 3.97
N LEU A 48 -5.93 6.12 3.59
CA LEU A 48 -4.76 5.71 2.85
C LEU A 48 -5.18 5.30 1.45
N LEU A 49 -4.33 5.61 0.48
CA LEU A 49 -4.35 4.97 -0.81
C LEU A 49 -3.26 3.91 -0.84
N LEU A 50 -3.64 2.72 -1.29
CA LEU A 50 -2.80 1.54 -1.34
C LEU A 50 -2.73 1.05 -2.78
N VAL A 51 -1.56 0.57 -3.19
CA VAL A 51 -1.32 -0.05 -4.50
C VAL A 51 -0.89 -1.49 -4.27
N ASP A 52 -1.61 -2.45 -4.84
CA ASP A 52 -1.22 -3.86 -4.79
C ASP A 52 -0.23 -4.24 -5.90
N ALA A 53 0.23 -5.49 -5.91
CA ALA A 53 1.18 -6.01 -6.91
C ALA A 53 0.62 -5.99 -8.36
N ASP A 54 -0.69 -5.95 -8.52
CA ASP A 54 -1.37 -5.90 -9.83
C ASP A 54 -1.59 -4.43 -10.30
N GLY A 55 -1.19 -3.45 -9.49
CA GLY A 55 -1.36 -2.03 -9.79
C GLY A 55 -2.75 -1.49 -9.47
N ARG A 56 -3.57 -2.22 -8.71
CA ARG A 56 -4.89 -1.72 -8.31
C ARG A 56 -4.74 -0.70 -7.19
N ILE A 57 -5.34 0.46 -7.39
CA ILE A 57 -5.42 1.50 -6.36
C ILE A 57 -6.68 1.24 -5.52
N SER A 58 -6.51 1.15 -4.20
CA SER A 58 -7.62 1.02 -3.25
C SER A 58 -7.57 2.11 -2.19
N LYS A 59 -8.74 2.52 -1.70
CA LYS A 59 -8.92 3.48 -0.60
C LYS A 59 -9.33 2.75 0.66
N ILE A 60 -8.68 3.04 1.77
CA ILE A 60 -9.02 2.46 3.08
C ILE A 60 -8.94 3.53 4.17
N ARG A 61 -9.81 3.46 5.18
CA ARG A 61 -9.69 4.30 6.38
C ARG A 61 -8.44 3.92 7.15
N THR A 62 -7.68 4.89 7.65
CA THR A 62 -6.42 4.65 8.39
C THR A 62 -6.62 3.68 9.54
N GLN A 63 -7.67 3.87 10.35
CA GLN A 63 -7.98 2.97 11.47
C GLN A 63 -8.31 1.53 11.03
N LYS A 64 -8.96 1.40 9.87
CA LYS A 64 -9.26 0.08 9.28
C LYS A 64 -8.00 -0.58 8.74
N ALA A 65 -7.04 0.19 8.24
CA ALA A 65 -5.76 -0.31 7.79
C ALA A 65 -4.93 -0.88 8.95
N VAL A 66 -4.88 -0.17 10.08
CA VAL A 66 -4.21 -0.63 11.32
C VAL A 66 -4.72 -2.00 11.78
N ASN A 67 -6.02 -2.25 11.65
CA ASN A 67 -6.60 -3.54 12.04
C ASN A 67 -6.39 -4.65 11.01
N ARG A 68 -6.33 -4.32 9.71
CA ARG A 68 -6.27 -5.30 8.61
C ARG A 68 -4.86 -5.65 8.18
N TYR A 69 -3.91 -4.75 8.40
CA TYR A 69 -2.54 -4.89 7.93
C TYR A 69 -1.55 -4.85 9.08
N CYS A 70 -0.38 -5.41 8.83
CA CYS A 70 0.78 -5.35 9.69
C CYS A 70 2.01 -4.92 8.86
N ARG A 71 3.10 -4.58 9.53
CA ARG A 71 4.42 -4.48 8.90
C ARG A 71 5.20 -5.75 9.19
N SER A 72 5.66 -6.42 8.14
CA SER A 72 6.64 -7.49 8.31
C SER A 72 7.99 -6.87 8.67
N VAL A 73 8.73 -7.52 9.57
CA VAL A 73 10.12 -7.14 9.89
C VAL A 73 11.03 -7.23 8.66
N ASN A 74 10.69 -8.11 7.71
CA ASN A 74 11.46 -8.28 6.47
C ASN A 74 11.05 -7.27 5.38
N ASP A 75 9.97 -6.52 5.57
CA ASP A 75 9.51 -5.52 4.61
C ASP A 75 10.18 -4.18 4.88
N VAL A 76 11.41 -4.06 4.39
CA VAL A 76 12.21 -2.83 4.51
C VAL A 76 11.53 -1.71 3.73
N HIS A 77 11.27 -0.60 4.43
CA HIS A 77 10.84 0.63 3.80
C HIS A 77 11.99 1.21 2.97
N SER A 78 11.76 1.48 1.69
CA SER A 78 12.76 2.09 0.81
C SER A 78 12.10 3.06 -0.19
N HIS A 79 12.86 4.07 -0.62
CA HIS A 79 12.42 4.98 -1.69
C HIS A 79 12.16 4.24 -3.02
N LYS A 80 12.76 3.05 -3.21
CA LYS A 80 12.46 2.17 -4.35
C LYS A 80 11.00 1.73 -4.34
N ASN A 81 10.44 1.40 -3.16
CA ASN A 81 9.03 0.99 -3.06
C ASN A 81 8.09 2.14 -3.40
N ALA A 82 8.41 3.37 -2.97
CA ALA A 82 7.66 4.57 -3.35
C ALA A 82 7.74 4.83 -4.87
N SER A 83 8.91 4.64 -5.47
CA SER A 83 9.10 4.75 -6.93
C SER A 83 8.29 3.71 -7.72
N ILE A 84 8.26 2.46 -7.23
CA ILE A 84 7.43 1.40 -7.81
C ILE A 84 5.95 1.77 -7.69
N ALA A 85 5.51 2.21 -6.50
CA ALA A 85 4.13 2.63 -6.29
C ALA A 85 3.72 3.80 -7.19
N LEU A 86 4.62 4.76 -7.44
CA LEU A 86 4.38 5.85 -8.39
C LEU A 86 4.18 5.31 -9.82
N ASN A 87 5.07 4.44 -10.29
CA ASN A 87 4.94 3.86 -11.64
C ASN A 87 3.66 3.03 -11.81
N MET A 88 3.28 2.26 -10.79
CA MET A 88 2.05 1.48 -10.79
C MET A 88 0.81 2.37 -10.74
N ALA A 89 0.85 3.45 -9.95
CA ALA A 89 -0.19 4.46 -9.91
C ALA A 89 -0.40 5.13 -11.27
N ILE A 90 0.67 5.51 -11.98
CA ILE A 90 0.60 6.08 -13.33
C ILE A 90 -0.12 5.13 -14.28
N ARG A 91 0.34 3.87 -14.35
CA ARG A 91 -0.28 2.83 -15.20
C ARG A 91 -1.75 2.63 -14.89
N ALA A 92 -2.12 2.61 -13.61
CA ALA A 92 -3.51 2.45 -13.19
C ALA A 92 -4.40 3.63 -13.64
N LEU A 93 -3.86 4.85 -13.63
CA LEU A 93 -4.59 6.05 -14.05
C LEU A 93 -4.72 6.15 -15.57
N ASP A 94 -3.71 5.70 -16.30
CA ASP A 94 -3.75 5.60 -17.77
C ASP A 94 -4.80 4.58 -18.22
N ASN A 95 -4.86 3.44 -17.54
CA ASN A 95 -5.84 2.39 -17.81
C ASN A 95 -7.27 2.76 -17.38
N ASP A 96 -7.41 3.58 -16.32
CA ASP A 96 -8.72 3.95 -15.79
C ASP A 96 -8.79 5.41 -15.32
N LYS A 97 -9.21 6.26 -16.23
CA LYS A 97 -9.39 7.69 -15.98
C LYS A 97 -10.46 8.01 -14.93
N ARG A 98 -11.36 7.07 -14.61
CA ARG A 98 -12.47 7.25 -13.65
C ARG A 98 -12.17 6.67 -12.27
N ILE A 99 -10.98 6.10 -12.06
CA ILE A 99 -10.62 5.43 -10.82
C ILE A 99 -10.81 6.32 -9.59
N PHE A 100 -10.50 7.61 -9.67
CA PHE A 100 -10.66 8.54 -8.55
C PHE A 100 -12.12 8.82 -8.22
N THR A 101 -12.98 8.97 -9.22
CA THR A 101 -14.41 9.13 -9.04
C THR A 101 -14.99 7.89 -8.34
N ARG A 102 -14.64 6.68 -8.78
CA ARG A 102 -15.11 5.43 -8.14
C ARG A 102 -14.60 5.26 -6.72
N LEU A 103 -13.39 5.73 -6.43
CA LEU A 103 -12.82 5.73 -5.08
C LEU A 103 -13.37 6.89 -4.21
N GLY A 104 -14.22 7.76 -4.75
CA GLY A 104 -14.75 8.93 -4.05
C GLY A 104 -13.63 9.84 -3.55
N LEU A 105 -12.68 10.14 -4.43
CA LEU A 105 -11.54 11.02 -4.14
C LEU A 105 -11.82 12.43 -4.65
N HIS A 106 -11.71 13.41 -3.75
CA HIS A 106 -11.85 14.84 -4.04
C HIS A 106 -10.52 15.51 -4.41
N MET A 107 -9.59 14.77 -5.04
CA MET A 107 -8.29 15.29 -5.50
C MET A 107 -8.08 14.98 -6.97
N SER A 108 -7.23 15.77 -7.65
CA SER A 108 -6.85 15.48 -9.03
C SER A 108 -5.77 14.39 -9.10
N GLN A 109 -5.69 13.70 -10.24
CA GLN A 109 -4.67 12.70 -10.51
C GLN A 109 -3.25 13.28 -10.36
N LYS A 110 -3.04 14.51 -10.85
CA LYS A 110 -1.78 15.24 -10.72
C LYS A 110 -1.39 15.44 -9.24
N VAL A 111 -2.31 15.96 -8.42
CA VAL A 111 -2.06 16.19 -6.98
C VAL A 111 -1.71 14.89 -6.26
N TYR A 112 -2.34 13.77 -6.62
CA TYR A 112 -2.00 12.47 -6.07
C TYR A 112 -0.58 12.04 -6.44
N LEU A 113 -0.24 12.07 -7.74
CA LEU A 113 1.09 11.67 -8.23
C LEU A 113 2.20 12.56 -7.65
N ASP A 114 1.97 13.87 -7.55
CA ASP A 114 2.89 14.83 -6.96
C ASP A 114 3.20 14.51 -5.48
N LYS A 115 2.19 14.06 -4.72
CA LYS A 115 2.39 13.62 -3.32
C LYS A 115 3.29 12.39 -3.22
N ILE A 116 3.11 11.39 -4.10
CA ILE A 116 3.98 10.20 -4.10
C ILE A 116 5.40 10.60 -4.49
N TYR A 117 5.52 11.40 -5.56
CA TYR A 117 6.81 11.84 -6.09
C TYR A 117 7.61 12.65 -5.08
N SER A 118 6.97 13.56 -4.35
CA SER A 118 7.62 14.35 -3.30
C SER A 118 8.21 13.46 -2.20
N ALA A 119 7.54 12.37 -1.84
CA ALA A 119 8.04 11.42 -0.84
C ALA A 119 9.20 10.53 -1.33
N ILE A 120 9.52 10.53 -2.63
CA ILE A 120 10.71 9.85 -3.17
C ILE A 120 11.94 10.75 -3.05
N LYS A 121 11.78 12.06 -3.18
CA LYS A 121 12.87 13.04 -3.19
C LYS A 121 13.42 13.39 -1.80
N HIS A 122 12.63 13.17 -0.76
CA HIS A 122 12.96 13.40 0.64
C HIS A 122 13.10 12.07 1.37
#